data_AF-A0AAV3T222-F1
#
_entry.id   AF-A0AAV3T222-F1
#
_cell.length_a   1.000
_cell.length_b   1.000
_cell.length_c   1.000
_cell.angle_alpha   90.00
_cell.angle_beta   90.00
_cell.angle_gamma   90.00
#
_symmetry.space_group_name_H-M   'P 1'
#
loop_
_entity.id
_entity.type
_entity.pdbx_description
1 polymer ?
#
loop_
_entity_poly.entity_id
_entity_poly.type
_entity_poly.pdbx_seq_one_letter_code
_entity_poly.pdbx_strand_id
1 'polypeptide(L)'
;MSDVLVVGGGAAGLSAGLFTAKNGLDTKVFDTDGTWLHKAHLFNYLGIRSIDGSVFHERARKHASDDHGAELHDDEEVESVTKTEDGRFHVVTGEDEYESDYLVLATGANRDLAEELGADFDGDVVDVGVDMETSVENAYATGAMVRDQEWQAVISAGDGAAAALDILSKEEGEHYHDFDVPDDV
;
A
#
# COMPACT_ATOMS: atom_id res chain seq x y z
N MET A 1 -4.64 -11.40 -14.88
CA MET A 1 -4.92 -10.74 -13.60
C MET A 1 -3.57 -10.43 -13.06
N SER A 2 -3.25 -9.16 -12.94
CA SER A 2 -1.91 -8.74 -12.55
C SER A 2 -1.77 -8.86 -11.04
N ASP A 3 -0.57 -9.22 -10.61
CA ASP A 3 -0.22 -9.49 -9.22
C ASP A 3 0.27 -8.20 -8.57
N VAL A 4 -0.30 -7.83 -7.41
CA VAL A 4 0.11 -6.69 -6.60
C VAL A 4 0.56 -7.17 -5.23
N LEU A 5 1.81 -6.91 -4.87
CA LEU A 5 2.29 -7.12 -3.49
C LEU A 5 2.35 -5.79 -2.76
N VAL A 6 1.78 -5.76 -1.56
CA VAL A 6 1.78 -4.60 -0.67
C VAL A 6 2.56 -4.96 0.58
N VAL A 7 3.61 -4.19 0.89
CA VAL A 7 4.47 -4.44 2.04
C VAL A 7 4.15 -3.45 3.16
N GLY A 8 3.44 -3.93 4.19
CA GLY A 8 3.03 -3.20 5.38
C GLY A 8 1.51 -3.00 5.47
N GLY A 9 0.86 -3.56 6.49
CA GLY A 9 -0.59 -3.47 6.73
C GLY A 9 -1.01 -2.24 7.55
N GLY A 10 -0.33 -1.11 7.35
CA GLY A 10 -0.76 0.18 7.89
C GLY A 10 -1.92 0.82 7.10
N ALA A 11 -2.29 2.05 7.44
CA ALA A 11 -3.36 2.76 6.73
C ALA A 11 -3.11 2.90 5.21
N ALA A 12 -1.85 3.09 4.79
CA ALA A 12 -1.49 3.17 3.38
C ALA A 12 -1.64 1.82 2.68
N GLY A 13 -0.99 0.78 3.19
CA GLY A 13 -1.03 -0.54 2.54
C GLY A 13 -2.42 -1.17 2.53
N LEU A 14 -3.19 -1.04 3.61
CA LEU A 14 -4.58 -1.49 3.62
C LEU A 14 -5.46 -0.72 2.64
N SER A 15 -5.20 0.57 2.43
CA SER A 15 -5.93 1.34 1.42
C SER A 15 -5.52 0.94 0.00
N ALA A 16 -4.22 0.71 -0.26
CA ALA A 16 -3.77 0.21 -1.55
C ALA A 16 -4.39 -1.15 -1.85
N GLY A 17 -4.30 -2.07 -0.89
CA GLY A 17 -4.84 -3.42 -1.04
C GLY A 17 -6.36 -3.46 -1.22
N LEU A 18 -7.09 -2.59 -0.53
CA LEU A 18 -8.52 -2.39 -0.73
C LEU A 18 -8.84 -2.02 -2.18
N PHE A 19 -8.19 -0.99 -2.71
CA PHE A 19 -8.48 -0.48 -4.05
C PHE A 19 -8.11 -1.48 -5.14
N THR A 20 -6.96 -2.15 -5.04
CA THR A 20 -6.52 -3.12 -6.05
C THR A 20 -7.37 -4.39 -6.02
N ALA A 21 -7.66 -4.94 -4.83
CA ALA A 21 -8.46 -6.15 -4.71
C ALA A 21 -9.92 -5.93 -5.12
N LYS A 22 -10.54 -4.81 -4.70
CA LYS A 22 -11.90 -4.42 -5.10
C LYS A 22 -12.06 -4.39 -6.62
N ASN A 23 -11.01 -3.99 -7.34
CA ASN A 23 -11.01 -3.84 -8.80
C ASN A 23 -10.39 -5.04 -9.53
N GLY A 24 -10.27 -6.19 -8.85
CA GLY A 24 -10.03 -7.48 -9.49
C GLY A 24 -8.56 -7.83 -9.77
N LEU A 25 -7.61 -7.17 -9.11
CA LEU A 25 -6.19 -7.55 -9.13
C LEU A 25 -5.88 -8.57 -8.03
N ASP A 26 -4.97 -9.52 -8.29
CA ASP A 26 -4.54 -10.49 -7.27
C ASP A 26 -3.63 -9.78 -6.28
N THR A 27 -4.14 -9.49 -5.10
CA THR A 27 -3.52 -8.57 -4.15
C THR A 27 -3.17 -9.28 -2.86
N LYS A 28 -1.88 -9.27 -2.50
CA LYS A 28 -1.38 -9.79 -1.22
C LYS A 28 -0.80 -8.65 -0.39
N VAL A 29 -1.15 -8.60 0.89
CA VAL A 29 -0.66 -7.60 1.84
C VAL A 29 0.11 -8.29 2.96
N PHE A 30 1.41 -8.07 3.03
CA PHE A 30 2.28 -8.57 4.09
C PHE A 30 2.27 -7.61 5.26
N ASP A 31 1.97 -8.10 6.46
CA ASP A 31 1.89 -7.26 7.65
C ASP A 31 2.43 -7.94 8.91
N THR A 32 3.23 -7.19 9.65
CA THR A 32 3.81 -7.60 10.95
C THR A 32 3.07 -7.00 12.14
N ASP A 33 1.90 -6.38 11.91
CA ASP A 33 1.08 -5.69 12.92
C ASP A 33 1.85 -4.61 13.72
N GLY A 34 2.92 -4.07 13.12
CA GLY A 34 3.83 -3.10 13.76
C GLY A 34 3.36 -1.65 13.70
N THR A 35 2.12 -1.38 13.26
CA THR A 35 1.66 -0.04 12.92
C THR A 35 1.57 0.91 14.12
N TRP A 36 1.91 2.19 13.91
CA TRP A 36 1.78 3.23 14.94
C TRP A 36 0.32 3.51 15.35
N LEU A 37 -0.66 3.05 14.56
CA LEU A 37 -2.08 3.19 14.87
C LEU A 37 -2.46 2.60 16.23
N HIS A 38 -1.80 1.54 16.69
CA HIS A 38 -2.12 0.94 18.00
C HIS A 38 -1.90 1.88 19.19
N LYS A 39 -1.14 2.96 19.00
CA LYS A 39 -0.86 3.98 20.01
C LYS A 39 -1.71 5.24 19.86
N ALA A 40 -2.61 5.27 18.86
CA ALA A 40 -3.35 6.45 18.47
C ALA A 40 -4.81 6.40 18.92
N HIS A 41 -5.41 7.58 19.08
CA HIS A 41 -6.85 7.79 19.08
C HIS A 41 -7.17 8.87 18.05
N LEU A 42 -8.01 8.53 17.07
CA LEU A 42 -8.23 9.35 15.89
C LEU A 42 -9.46 10.22 16.08
N PHE A 43 -9.25 11.54 16.09
CA PHE A 43 -10.31 12.56 16.01
C PHE A 43 -10.30 13.32 14.67
N ASN A 44 -9.33 13.01 13.82
CA ASN A 44 -8.93 13.76 12.64
C ASN A 44 -9.00 12.95 11.34
N TYR A 45 -9.72 11.82 11.36
CA TYR A 45 -10.07 11.08 10.14
C TYR A 45 -11.47 11.51 9.70
N LEU A 46 -11.56 12.34 8.65
CA LEU A 46 -12.81 12.98 8.24
C LEU A 46 -13.91 11.92 8.01
N GLY A 47 -15.10 12.16 8.59
CA GLY A 47 -16.22 11.21 8.59
C GLY A 47 -16.25 10.27 9.81
N ILE A 48 -15.13 10.07 10.49
CA ILE A 48 -15.03 9.28 11.73
C ILE A 48 -14.83 10.25 12.90
N ARG A 49 -15.85 10.36 13.76
CA ARG A 49 -15.85 11.34 14.86
C ARG A 49 -14.79 11.07 15.94
N SER A 50 -14.59 9.81 16.27
CA SER A 50 -13.68 9.34 17.32
C SER A 50 -13.55 7.82 17.20
N ILE A 51 -12.32 7.31 17.19
CA ILE A 51 -12.04 5.87 17.15
C ILE A 51 -10.64 5.59 17.71
N ASP A 52 -10.49 4.51 18.48
CA ASP A 52 -9.18 4.00 18.85
C ASP A 52 -8.46 3.44 17.62
N GLY A 53 -7.16 3.71 17.48
CA GLY A 53 -6.43 3.34 16.26
C GLY A 53 -6.36 1.83 16.01
N SER A 54 -6.30 1.00 17.07
CA SER A 54 -6.41 -0.46 16.89
C SER A 54 -7.79 -0.88 16.36
N VAL A 55 -8.87 -0.20 16.77
CA VAL A 55 -10.23 -0.49 16.27
C VAL A 55 -10.38 0.00 14.83
N PHE A 56 -9.76 1.12 14.48
CA PHE A 56 -9.68 1.58 13.09
C PHE A 56 -8.92 0.55 12.22
N HIS A 57 -7.75 0.10 12.67
CA HIS A 57 -6.92 -0.86 11.95
C HIS A 57 -7.64 -2.20 11.74
N GLU A 58 -8.23 -2.78 12.77
CA GLU A 58 -9.01 -4.02 12.65
C GLU A 58 -10.15 -3.90 11.62
N ARG A 59 -10.86 -2.75 11.61
CA ARG A 59 -11.91 -2.49 10.61
C ARG A 59 -11.35 -2.32 9.21
N ALA A 60 -10.21 -1.63 9.07
CA ALA A 60 -9.55 -1.45 7.79
C ALA A 60 -9.06 -2.78 7.20
N ARG A 61 -8.52 -3.68 8.04
CA ARG A 61 -8.16 -5.05 7.64
C ARG A 61 -9.35 -5.78 7.04
N LYS A 62 -10.45 -5.88 7.79
CA LYS A 62 -11.69 -6.55 7.34
C LYS A 62 -12.27 -5.93 6.08
N HIS A 63 -12.17 -4.61 5.93
CA HIS A 63 -12.63 -3.94 4.72
C HIS A 63 -11.78 -4.33 3.51
N ALA A 64 -10.46 -4.35 3.63
CA ALA A 64 -9.60 -4.80 2.53
C ALA A 64 -9.77 -6.30 2.24
N SER A 65 -9.83 -7.15 3.27
CA SER A 65 -9.86 -8.61 3.14
C SER A 65 -11.26 -9.16 2.93
N ASP A 66 -12.10 -9.10 3.96
CA ASP A 66 -13.36 -9.84 4.02
C ASP A 66 -14.38 -9.27 3.03
N ASP A 67 -14.37 -7.95 2.84
CA ASP A 67 -15.32 -7.25 1.97
C ASP A 67 -14.83 -7.18 0.51
N HIS A 68 -13.51 -7.13 0.27
CA HIS A 68 -12.95 -6.82 -1.05
C HIS A 68 -11.88 -7.79 -1.58
N GLY A 69 -11.46 -8.79 -0.81
CA GLY A 69 -10.69 -9.93 -1.29
C GLY A 69 -9.17 -9.78 -1.27
N ALA A 70 -8.61 -8.76 -0.61
CA ALA A 70 -7.16 -8.69 -0.41
C ALA A 70 -6.70 -9.85 0.50
N GLU A 71 -5.69 -10.61 0.07
CA GLU A 71 -5.11 -11.70 0.86
C GLU A 71 -4.12 -11.12 1.88
N LEU A 72 -4.45 -11.24 3.17
CA LEU A 72 -3.59 -10.75 4.24
C LEU A 72 -2.64 -11.86 4.69
N HIS A 73 -1.35 -11.57 4.61
CA HIS A 73 -0.27 -12.38 5.16
C HIS A 73 0.11 -11.81 6.54
N ASP A 74 -0.56 -12.34 7.57
CA ASP A 74 -0.34 -11.95 8.97
C ASP A 74 0.99 -12.50 9.51
N ASP A 75 1.69 -11.67 10.30
CA ASP A 75 2.95 -12.01 10.97
C ASP A 75 4.07 -12.41 9.98
N GLU A 76 4.00 -11.92 8.73
CA GLU A 76 4.94 -12.24 7.66
C GLU A 76 5.75 -10.97 7.28
N GLU A 77 7.05 -10.97 7.60
CA GLU A 77 7.96 -9.87 7.31
C GLU A 77 8.60 -10.05 5.93
N VAL A 78 8.57 -8.99 5.13
CA VAL A 78 9.33 -8.92 3.87
C VAL A 78 10.76 -8.49 4.19
N GLU A 79 11.71 -9.35 3.85
CA GLU A 79 13.13 -9.19 4.18
C GLU A 79 13.94 -8.62 3.01
N SER A 80 13.49 -8.84 1.77
CA SER A 80 14.18 -8.38 0.57
C SER A 80 13.22 -8.15 -0.59
N VAL A 81 13.50 -7.13 -1.41
CA VAL A 81 12.82 -6.86 -2.67
C VAL A 81 13.82 -6.58 -3.79
N THR A 82 13.65 -7.26 -4.93
CA THR A 82 14.48 -7.04 -6.12
C THR A 82 13.65 -7.06 -7.40
N LYS A 83 14.21 -6.55 -8.50
CA LYS A 83 13.61 -6.66 -9.83
C LYS A 83 14.23 -7.81 -10.60
N THR A 84 13.41 -8.69 -11.16
CA THR A 84 13.83 -9.83 -11.97
C THR A 84 14.24 -9.39 -13.38
N GLU A 85 14.91 -10.29 -14.13
CA GLU A 85 15.35 -9.99 -15.51
C GLU A 85 14.19 -9.74 -16.49
N ASP A 86 13.01 -10.32 -16.23
CA ASP A 86 11.78 -10.12 -16.99
C ASP A 86 10.96 -8.92 -16.52
N GLY A 87 11.44 -8.17 -15.52
CA GLY A 87 10.88 -6.89 -15.09
C GLY A 87 9.84 -6.97 -13.97
N ARG A 88 9.56 -8.16 -13.44
CA ARG A 88 8.71 -8.37 -12.26
C ARG A 88 9.46 -8.06 -10.96
N PHE A 89 8.73 -7.95 -9.87
CA PHE A 89 9.31 -7.89 -8.52
C PHE A 89 9.44 -9.29 -7.95
N HIS A 90 10.58 -9.58 -7.34
CA HIS A 90 10.81 -10.76 -6.50
C HIS A 90 10.89 -10.31 -5.04
N VAL A 91 10.04 -10.88 -4.20
CA VAL A 91 9.86 -10.51 -2.80
C VAL A 91 10.10 -11.74 -1.94
N VAL A 92 10.95 -11.61 -0.93
CA VAL A 92 11.34 -12.72 -0.04
C VAL A 92 10.82 -12.48 1.37
N THR A 93 10.17 -13.50 1.95
CA THR A 93 9.66 -13.51 3.33
C THR A 93 10.17 -14.75 4.07
N GLY A 94 11.29 -14.65 4.78
CA GLY A 94 11.84 -15.78 5.53
C GLY A 94 12.13 -17.02 4.67
N GLU A 95 11.20 -17.98 4.61
CA GLU A 95 11.31 -19.20 3.80
C GLU A 95 10.52 -19.17 2.47
N ASP A 96 9.64 -18.19 2.28
CA ASP A 96 8.76 -18.09 1.11
C ASP A 96 9.24 -16.99 0.14
N GLU A 97 8.89 -17.16 -1.13
CA GLU A 97 9.24 -16.25 -2.21
C GLU A 97 8.00 -15.97 -3.08
N TYR A 98 7.83 -14.71 -3.46
CA TYR A 98 6.70 -14.23 -4.24
C TYR A 98 7.17 -13.40 -5.43
N GLU A 99 6.34 -13.37 -6.48
CA GLU A 99 6.55 -12.51 -7.63
C GLU A 99 5.34 -11.61 -7.86
N SER A 100 5.56 -10.41 -8.41
CA SER A 100 4.47 -9.50 -8.79
C SER A 100 4.77 -8.60 -9.97
N ASP A 101 3.73 -8.07 -10.58
CA ASP A 101 3.81 -7.04 -11.62
C ASP A 101 3.98 -5.65 -10.99
N TYR A 102 3.39 -5.45 -9.80
CA TYR A 102 3.41 -4.18 -9.06
C TYR A 102 3.78 -4.39 -7.59
N LEU A 103 4.53 -3.43 -7.02
CA LEU A 103 4.96 -3.44 -5.63
C LEU A 103 4.59 -2.12 -4.94
N VAL A 104 3.89 -2.19 -3.81
CA VAL A 104 3.57 -1.01 -2.98
C VAL A 104 4.31 -1.12 -1.64
N LEU A 105 5.30 -0.26 -1.43
CA LEU A 105 6.04 -0.13 -0.18
C LEU A 105 5.29 0.81 0.79
N ALA A 106 4.74 0.23 1.86
CA ALA A 106 3.94 0.90 2.87
C ALA A 106 4.48 0.68 4.30
N THR A 107 5.81 0.51 4.43
CA THR A 107 6.56 0.15 5.64
C THR A 107 6.76 1.30 6.64
N GLY A 108 5.93 2.34 6.57
CA GLY A 108 6.03 3.51 7.44
C GLY A 108 7.32 4.29 7.18
N ALA A 109 8.20 4.39 8.18
CA ALA A 109 9.45 5.14 8.07
C ALA A 109 10.67 4.27 7.70
N ASN A 110 10.52 2.96 7.61
CA ASN A 110 11.59 2.09 7.13
C ASN A 110 11.71 2.25 5.61
N ARG A 111 12.90 2.60 5.11
CA ARG A 111 13.22 2.82 3.70
C ARG A 111 14.14 1.75 3.10
N ASP A 112 14.56 0.78 3.90
CA ASP A 112 15.60 -0.20 3.55
C ASP A 112 15.23 -0.96 2.26
N LEU A 113 13.97 -1.37 2.12
CA LEU A 113 13.46 -2.06 0.91
C LEU A 113 13.45 -1.14 -0.32
N ALA A 114 13.18 0.16 -0.15
CA ALA A 114 13.24 1.11 -1.27
C ALA A 114 14.69 1.38 -1.70
N GLU A 115 15.62 1.45 -0.74
CA GLU A 115 17.06 1.55 -1.00
C GLU A 115 17.58 0.31 -1.72
N GLU A 116 17.18 -0.89 -1.29
CA GLU A 116 17.55 -2.16 -1.92
C GLU A 116 17.04 -2.24 -3.36
N LEU A 117 15.80 -1.81 -3.60
CA LEU A 117 15.21 -1.74 -4.93
C LEU A 117 15.90 -0.71 -5.84
N GLY A 118 16.68 0.21 -5.27
CA GLY A 118 17.38 1.28 -5.98
C GLY A 118 16.48 2.45 -6.37
N ALA A 119 15.44 2.73 -5.58
CA ALA A 119 14.60 3.91 -5.77
C ALA A 119 15.41 5.19 -5.49
N ASP A 120 15.06 6.28 -6.18
CA ASP A 120 15.64 7.60 -5.95
C ASP A 120 15.07 8.26 -4.69
N PHE A 121 15.84 9.17 -4.10
CA PHE A 121 15.51 9.88 -2.86
C PHE A 121 15.69 11.39 -3.03
N ASP A 122 14.79 12.17 -2.44
CA ASP A 122 14.93 13.62 -2.24
C ASP A 122 15.21 13.90 -0.76
N GLY A 123 16.49 14.09 -0.42
CA GLY A 123 16.91 14.18 0.97
C GLY A 123 16.77 12.84 1.69
N ASP A 124 15.94 12.80 2.74
CA ASP A 124 15.73 11.62 3.59
C ASP A 124 14.45 10.86 3.23
N VAL A 125 13.71 11.23 2.18
CA VAL A 125 12.47 10.56 1.73
C VAL A 125 12.64 9.98 0.33
N VAL A 126 11.88 8.93 0.04
CA VAL A 126 11.81 8.38 -1.32
C VAL A 126 11.15 9.40 -2.23
N ASP A 127 11.78 9.70 -3.36
CA ASP A 127 11.25 10.62 -4.37
C ASP A 127 10.13 9.94 -5.14
N VAL A 128 8.94 10.55 -5.15
CA VAL A 128 7.74 10.00 -5.79
C VAL A 128 6.92 11.08 -6.48
N GLY A 129 6.16 10.66 -7.49
CA GLY A 129 5.12 11.46 -8.12
C GLY A 129 3.88 11.69 -7.23
N VAL A 130 2.88 12.40 -7.76
CA VAL A 130 1.57 12.58 -7.07
C VAL A 130 0.79 11.27 -6.97
N ASP A 131 1.05 10.40 -7.93
CA ASP A 131 0.64 9.01 -8.10
C ASP A 131 1.38 8.03 -7.18
N MET A 132 2.37 8.49 -6.41
CA MET A 132 3.20 7.72 -5.49
C MET A 132 4.17 6.72 -6.17
N GLU A 133 4.29 6.72 -7.50
CA GLU A 133 5.29 5.90 -8.19
C GLU A 133 6.70 6.44 -7.89
N THR A 134 7.62 5.53 -7.62
CA THR A 134 9.05 5.81 -7.42
C THR A 134 9.77 5.93 -8.78
N SER A 135 11.09 6.14 -8.77
CA SER A 135 11.89 6.06 -10.01
C SER A 135 12.00 4.64 -10.57
N VAL A 136 11.62 3.61 -9.81
CA VAL A 136 11.54 2.23 -10.26
C VAL A 136 10.14 1.96 -10.80
N GLU A 137 10.05 1.77 -12.12
CA GLU A 137 8.78 1.49 -12.81
C GLU A 137 8.00 0.35 -12.11
N ASN A 138 6.72 0.61 -11.86
CA ASN A 138 5.73 -0.23 -11.16
C ASN A 138 5.96 -0.44 -9.66
N ALA A 139 6.93 0.27 -9.06
CA ALA A 139 7.12 0.31 -7.61
C ALA A 139 6.66 1.65 -7.04
N TYR A 140 5.88 1.58 -5.97
CA TYR A 140 5.27 2.73 -5.30
C TYR A 140 5.76 2.82 -3.86
N ALA A 141 5.92 4.03 -3.34
CA ALA A 141 6.25 4.27 -1.94
C ALA A 141 5.20 5.20 -1.31
N THR A 142 4.79 4.92 -0.08
CA THR A 142 3.64 5.59 0.54
C THR A 142 3.85 5.97 1.99
N GLY A 143 3.01 6.87 2.51
CA GLY A 143 2.96 7.18 3.94
C GLY A 143 4.19 7.96 4.42
N ALA A 144 4.79 7.53 5.54
CA ALA A 144 5.92 8.24 6.16
C ALA A 144 7.26 8.09 5.41
N MET A 145 7.32 7.22 4.40
CA MET A 145 8.50 6.98 3.57
C MET A 145 8.76 8.14 2.61
N VAL A 146 7.68 8.80 2.18
CA VAL A 146 7.69 9.86 1.15
C VAL A 146 7.46 11.26 1.72
N ARG A 147 7.48 11.39 3.05
CA ARG A 147 7.32 12.69 3.74
C ARG A 147 8.03 12.71 5.09
N ASP A 148 8.65 13.84 5.43
CA ASP A 148 9.49 13.96 6.63
C ASP A 148 8.70 14.14 7.93
N GLN A 149 7.57 14.86 7.92
CA GLN A 149 6.95 15.35 9.16
C GLN A 149 5.42 15.18 9.21
N GLU A 150 4.71 15.32 8.10
CA GLU A 150 3.25 15.30 8.08
C GLU A 150 2.65 13.88 8.05
N TRP A 151 2.82 13.13 9.14
CA TRP A 151 2.26 11.77 9.25
C TRP A 151 0.85 11.78 9.85
N GLN A 152 -0.14 11.37 9.06
CA GLN A 152 -1.52 11.16 9.52
C GLN A 152 -2.16 9.97 8.81
N ALA A 153 -3.01 9.24 9.52
CA ALA A 153 -3.69 8.06 8.97
C ALA A 153 -4.48 8.36 7.68
N VAL A 154 -5.16 9.52 7.62
CA VAL A 154 -5.93 9.94 6.43
C VAL A 154 -5.04 10.29 5.25
N ILE A 155 -3.85 10.82 5.50
CA ILE A 155 -2.86 11.13 4.47
C ILE A 155 -2.30 9.81 3.92
N SER A 156 -1.86 8.91 4.81
CA SER A 156 -1.33 7.61 4.42
C SER A 156 -2.34 6.77 3.64
N ALA A 157 -3.61 6.75 4.06
CA ALA A 157 -4.67 6.09 3.30
C ALA A 157 -4.84 6.71 1.90
N GLY A 158 -4.79 8.05 1.79
CA GLY A 158 -4.80 8.74 0.51
C GLY A 158 -3.64 8.36 -0.41
N ASP A 159 -2.42 8.27 0.13
CA ASP A 159 -1.24 7.82 -0.63
C ASP A 159 -1.43 6.39 -1.16
N GLY A 160 -1.94 5.48 -0.32
CA GLY A 160 -2.23 4.11 -0.73
C GLY A 160 -3.27 4.03 -1.86
N ALA A 161 -4.33 4.85 -1.76
CA ALA A 161 -5.33 4.96 -2.83
C ALA A 161 -4.74 5.58 -4.13
N ALA A 162 -3.86 6.56 -4.03
CA ALA A 162 -3.19 7.16 -5.18
C ALA A 162 -2.32 6.14 -5.93
N ALA A 163 -1.50 5.37 -5.21
CA ALA A 163 -0.72 4.27 -5.77
C ALA A 163 -1.61 3.25 -6.49
N ALA A 164 -2.69 2.82 -5.84
CA ALA A 164 -3.62 1.85 -6.43
C ALA A 164 -4.33 2.38 -7.68
N LEU A 165 -4.72 3.66 -7.72
CA LEU A 165 -5.34 4.26 -8.89
C LEU A 165 -4.38 4.37 -10.08
N ASP A 166 -3.08 4.59 -9.84
CA ASP A 166 -2.09 4.58 -10.90
C ASP A 166 -1.86 3.16 -11.45
N ILE A 167 -1.76 2.16 -10.57
CA ILE A 167 -1.74 0.73 -10.96
C ILE A 167 -2.95 0.40 -11.86
N LEU A 168 -4.15 0.76 -11.42
CA LEU A 168 -5.38 0.50 -12.19
C LEU A 168 -5.40 1.27 -13.52
N SER A 169 -4.85 2.48 -13.55
CA SER A 169 -4.73 3.26 -14.80
C SER A 169 -3.78 2.59 -15.79
N LYS A 170 -2.69 1.99 -15.31
CA LYS A 170 -1.74 1.22 -16.14
C LYS A 170 -2.39 -0.05 -16.69
N GLU A 171 -3.15 -0.76 -15.87
CA GLU A 171 -3.87 -1.98 -16.28
C GLU A 171 -4.93 -1.71 -17.34
N GLU A 172 -5.69 -0.62 -17.20
CA GLU A 172 -6.71 -0.23 -18.18
C GLU A 172 -6.12 0.45 -19.42
N GLY A 173 -4.88 0.97 -19.33
CA GLY A 173 -4.21 1.71 -20.39
C GLY A 173 -4.74 3.14 -20.59
N GLU A 174 -5.56 3.63 -19.66
CA GLU A 174 -6.08 5.00 -19.60
C GLU A 174 -6.29 5.45 -18.14
N HIS A 175 -6.55 6.73 -17.91
CA HIS A 175 -6.77 7.23 -16.55
C HIS A 175 -8.02 6.58 -15.93
N TYR A 176 -7.80 5.87 -14.81
CA TYR A 176 -8.84 5.17 -14.09
C TYR A 176 -9.39 5.98 -12.92
N HIS A 177 -10.70 5.89 -12.73
CA HIS A 177 -11.39 6.40 -11.55
C HIS A 177 -12.28 5.31 -10.97
N ASP A 178 -12.07 4.98 -9.69
CA ASP A 178 -12.92 4.05 -8.98
C ASP A 178 -14.20 4.74 -8.47
N PHE A 179 -15.19 4.88 -9.35
CA PHE A 179 -16.51 5.37 -9.00
C PHE A 179 -17.52 4.23 -9.01
N ASP A 180 -18.01 3.87 -7.82
CA ASP A 180 -19.23 3.08 -7.71
C ASP A 180 -20.44 4.00 -7.94
N VAL A 181 -21.18 3.73 -9.02
CA VAL A 181 -22.50 4.35 -9.21
C VAL A 181 -23.53 3.52 -8.44
N PRO A 182 -24.43 4.15 -7.65
CA PRO A 182 -25.54 3.41 -7.06
C PRO A 182 -26.33 2.71 -8.17
N ASP A 183 -26.73 1.45 -7.94
CA ASP A 183 -27.75 0.80 -8.75
C ASP A 183 -29.01 1.68 -8.70
N ASP A 184 -29.27 2.41 -9.79
CA ASP A 184 -30.40 3.31 -10.08
C ASP A 184 -31.15 3.92 -8.87
N VAL A 185 -31.04 5.26 -8.73
CA VAL A 185 -31.94 6.10 -7.90
C VAL A 185 -33.41 5.94 -8.30
#